data_AF-T1C6Z3-F1
#
_entry.id   AF-T1C6Z3-F1
#
_cell.length_a   1.000
_cell.length_b   1.000
_cell.length_c   1.000
_cell.angle_alpha   90.00
_cell.angle_beta   90.00
_cell.angle_gamma   90.00
#
_symmetry.space_group_name_H-M   'P 1'
#
loop_
_entity.id
_entity.type
_entity.pdbx_description
1 polymer ?
#
loop_
_entity_poly.entity_id
_entity_poly.type
_entity_poly.pdbx_seq_one_letter_code
_entity_poly.pdbx_strand_id
1 'polypeptide(L)'
;EHAPLRLLPGRDYAHLDQSSATALCNVEFRVAAASNRVGVRLNGATLRLTHALECVSEGCVPGVVQLPRSGQPIVLLGEHPVSGGYPRIAQ
;
A
#
# COMPACT_ATOMS: atom_id res chain seq x y z
N GLU A 1 -22.88 -5.15 5.07
CA GLU A 1 -21.73 -5.76 5.78
C GLU A 1 -20.49 -5.58 4.91
N HIS A 2 -19.33 -5.26 5.49
CA HIS A 2 -18.11 -5.04 4.72
C HIS A 2 -17.36 -6.37 4.57
N ALA A 3 -17.17 -6.84 3.34
CA ALA A 3 -16.35 -8.03 3.08
C ALA A 3 -14.86 -7.63 2.99
N PRO A 4 -13.93 -8.41 3.58
CA PRO A 4 -12.52 -8.12 3.47
C PRO A 4 -12.02 -8.33 2.03
N LEU A 5 -11.09 -7.49 1.60
CA LEU A 5 -10.32 -7.71 0.37
C LEU A 5 -9.13 -8.60 0.68
N ARG A 6 -8.96 -9.67 -0.11
CA ARG A 6 -7.80 -10.54 -0.01
C ARG A 6 -6.59 -9.85 -0.63
N LEU A 7 -5.43 -10.09 -0.04
CA LEU A 7 -4.15 -9.52 -0.45
C LEU A 7 -3.13 -10.66 -0.55
N LEU A 8 -2.23 -10.55 -1.51
CA LEU A 8 -0.98 -11.30 -1.55
C LEU A 8 0.16 -10.41 -1.05
N PRO A 9 1.13 -10.96 -0.28
CA PRO A 9 2.33 -10.21 0.09
C PRO A 9 3.04 -9.66 -1.14
N GLY A 10 3.28 -8.35 -1.13
CA GLY A 10 4.06 -7.70 -2.17
C GLY A 10 5.54 -7.94 -1.95
N ARG A 11 6.34 -7.55 -2.95
CA ARG A 11 7.80 -7.71 -2.91
C ARG A 11 8.44 -7.17 -1.62
N ASP A 12 7.98 -6.01 -1.16
CA ASP A 12 8.60 -5.29 -0.05
C ASP A 12 7.87 -5.57 1.29
N TYR A 13 6.95 -6.54 1.34
CA TYR A 13 6.18 -6.89 2.54
C TYR A 13 7.08 -7.26 3.73
N ALA A 14 8.15 -8.01 3.48
CA ALA A 14 9.08 -8.47 4.52
C ALA A 14 9.81 -7.32 5.23
N HIS A 15 9.76 -6.11 4.68
CA HIS A 15 10.35 -4.93 5.30
C HIS A 15 9.40 -4.20 6.25
N LEU A 16 8.11 -4.54 6.31
CA LEU A 16 7.19 -4.01 7.32
C LEU A 16 7.66 -4.41 8.72
N ASP A 17 7.54 -3.51 9.69
CA ASP A 17 7.66 -3.93 11.08
C ASP A 17 6.50 -4.85 11.48
N GLN A 18 6.70 -5.63 12.54
CA GLN A 18 5.75 -6.67 12.94
C GLN A 18 4.36 -6.10 13.25
N SER A 19 4.29 -4.91 13.87
CA SER A 19 3.04 -4.22 14.16
C SER A 19 2.31 -3.79 12.89
N SER A 20 3.04 -3.32 11.88
CA SER A 20 2.48 -2.86 10.61
C SER A 20 2.00 -4.01 9.74
N ALA A 21 2.74 -5.11 9.69
CA ALA A 21 2.31 -6.33 9.02
C ALA A 21 1.00 -6.87 9.64
N THR A 22 0.89 -6.82 10.96
CA THR A 22 -0.34 -7.20 11.69
C THR A 22 -1.48 -6.21 11.41
N ALA A 23 -1.20 -4.90 11.48
CA ALA A 23 -2.20 -3.86 11.26
C ALA A 23 -2.77 -3.87 9.83
N LEU A 24 -1.94 -4.14 8.82
CA LEU A 24 -2.38 -4.21 7.42
C LEU A 24 -3.51 -5.23 7.21
N CYS A 25 -3.51 -6.33 7.94
CA CYS A 25 -4.50 -7.41 7.79
C CYS A 25 -5.63 -7.37 8.83
N ASN A 26 -5.39 -6.80 10.01
CA ASN A 26 -6.31 -6.90 11.15
C ASN A 26 -6.98 -5.57 11.53
N VAL A 27 -6.62 -4.47 10.88
CA VAL A 27 -7.22 -3.15 11.15
C VAL A 27 -7.97 -2.66 9.91
N GLU A 28 -9.13 -2.06 10.14
CA GLU A 28 -9.91 -1.44 9.06
C GLU A 28 -9.24 -0.16 8.55
N PHE A 29 -9.17 -0.03 7.24
CA PHE A 29 -8.77 1.19 6.57
C PHE A 29 -9.98 1.85 5.90
N ARG A 30 -10.04 3.18 5.96
CA ARG A 30 -11.08 3.97 5.30
C ARG A 30 -10.56 4.59 4.03
N VAL A 31 -11.35 4.51 2.96
CA VAL A 31 -11.06 5.22 1.71
C VAL A 31 -11.03 6.72 1.98
N ALA A 32 -9.92 7.37 1.66
CA ALA A 32 -9.74 8.81 1.82
C ALA A 32 -10.43 9.57 0.68
N ALA A 33 -10.90 10.78 0.97
CA ALA A 33 -11.55 11.66 -0.01
C ALA A 33 -10.64 12.03 -1.21
N ALA A 34 -9.32 12.01 -1.02
CA ALA A 34 -8.34 12.26 -2.07
C ALA A 34 -8.09 11.06 -3.02
N SER A 35 -8.93 10.03 -2.95
CA SER A 35 -8.89 8.87 -3.86
C SER A 35 -9.48 9.22 -5.22
N ASN A 36 -8.89 8.68 -6.28
CA ASN A 36 -9.37 8.88 -7.65
C ASN A 36 -9.01 7.66 -8.51
N ARG A 37 -9.18 7.78 -9.84
CA ARG A 37 -8.94 6.71 -10.81
C ARG A 37 -7.46 6.28 -10.94
N VAL A 38 -6.54 7.06 -10.40
CA VAL A 38 -5.09 6.74 -10.31
C VAL A 38 -4.85 5.80 -9.12
N GLY A 39 -5.49 6.05 -7.98
CA GLY A 39 -5.34 5.19 -6.81
C GLY A 39 -6.29 5.52 -5.67
N VAL A 40 -6.60 4.48 -4.89
CA VAL A 40 -7.36 4.57 -3.64
C VAL A 40 -6.39 4.81 -2.50
N ARG A 41 -6.52 5.95 -1.83
CA ARG A 41 -5.73 6.29 -0.65
C ARG A 41 -6.45 5.79 0.58
N LEU A 42 -5.73 5.12 1.46
CA LEU A 42 -6.29 4.49 2.66
C LEU A 42 -5.85 5.26 3.91
N ASN A 43 -6.83 5.74 4.67
CA ASN A 43 -6.64 6.35 5.98
C ASN A 43 -6.81 5.29 7.07
N GLY A 44 -5.91 5.24 8.04
CA GLY A 44 -6.00 4.34 9.18
C GLY A 44 -4.69 4.26 9.94
N ALA A 45 -4.33 3.05 10.35
CA ALA A 45 -3.05 2.78 11.00
C ALA A 45 -1.89 3.25 10.12
N THR A 46 -0.98 4.05 10.68
CA THR A 46 0.27 4.43 9.99
C THR A 46 1.21 3.24 9.98
N LEU A 47 1.45 2.68 8.80
CA LEU A 47 2.36 1.56 8.61
C LEU A 47 3.81 2.04 8.49
N ARG A 48 4.74 1.23 8.96
CA ARG A 48 6.17 1.52 8.98
C ARG A 48 6.97 0.33 8.47
N LEU A 49 8.06 0.66 7.80
CA LEU A 49 9.11 -0.28 7.47
C LEU A 49 10.12 -0.31 8.61
N THR A 50 10.79 -1.46 8.78
CA THR A 50 11.90 -1.65 9.72
C THR A 50 13.08 -0.72 9.45
N HIS A 51 13.25 -0.29 8.20
CA HIS A 51 14.21 0.73 7.77
C HIS A 51 13.68 1.45 6.51
N ALA A 52 14.22 2.64 6.22
CA ALA A 52 13.89 3.33 4.98
C ALA A 52 14.39 2.54 3.77
N LEU A 53 13.53 2.37 2.78
CA LEU A 53 13.89 1.74 1.50
C LEU A 53 14.05 2.79 0.43
N GLU A 54 15.18 2.72 -0.28
CA GLU A 54 15.35 3.40 -1.56
C GLU A 54 14.89 2.47 -2.67
N CYS A 55 13.74 2.77 -3.27
CA CYS A 55 13.22 1.99 -4.38
C CYS A 55 13.60 2.67 -5.69
N VAL A 56 14.25 1.91 -6.58
CA VAL A 56 14.38 2.30 -7.99
C VAL A 56 13.00 2.29 -8.62
N SER A 57 12.75 3.20 -9.57
CA SER A 57 11.46 3.24 -10.28
C SER A 57 11.26 1.97 -11.09
N GLU A 58 10.12 1.31 -10.88
CA GLU A 58 9.81 0.03 -11.50
C GLU A 58 8.37 -0.02 -12.00
N GLY A 59 8.13 -0.94 -12.95
CA GLY A 59 6.81 -1.23 -13.48
C GLY A 59 5.80 -1.54 -12.38
N CYS A 60 4.64 -0.89 -12.45
CA CYS A 60 3.50 -1.11 -11.56
C CYS A 60 2.29 -1.60 -12.37
N VAL A 61 1.38 -2.29 -11.70
CA VAL A 61 0.12 -2.77 -12.27
C VAL A 61 -1.04 -2.46 -11.32
N PRO A 62 -2.31 -2.44 -11.79
CA PRO A 62 -3.44 -2.19 -10.92
C PRO A 62 -3.54 -3.24 -9.81
N GLY A 63 -3.99 -2.82 -8.64
CA GLY A 63 -4.08 -3.65 -7.43
C GLY A 63 -2.86 -3.56 -6.52
N VAL A 64 -1.69 -3.17 -7.04
CA VAL A 64 -0.48 -2.98 -6.21
C VAL A 64 -0.75 -1.97 -5.09
N VAL A 65 -0.39 -2.35 -3.86
CA VAL A 65 -0.47 -1.50 -2.67
C VAL A 65 0.91 -0.91 -2.39
N GLN A 66 1.04 0.39 -2.63
CA GLN A 66 2.25 1.14 -2.35
C GLN A 66 2.22 1.75 -0.95
N LEU A 67 3.38 1.83 -0.29
CA LEU A 67 3.56 2.48 1.00
C LEU A 67 4.47 3.71 0.89
N PRO A 68 3.91 4.93 0.79
CA PRO A 68 4.68 6.17 0.83
C PRO A 68 5.28 6.42 2.22
N ARG A 69 6.17 7.42 2.32
CA ARG A 69 6.78 7.85 3.60
C ARG A 69 5.77 8.32 4.66
N SER A 70 4.55 8.69 4.26
CA SER A 70 3.47 9.02 5.19
C SER A 70 2.96 7.81 5.99
N GLY A 71 3.26 6.59 5.54
CA GLY A 71 2.77 5.35 6.14
C GLY A 71 1.29 5.03 5.83
N GLN A 72 0.64 5.84 4.98
CA GLN A 72 -0.75 5.64 4.57
C GLN A 72 -0.78 4.93 3.20
N PRO A 73 -1.28 3.68 3.11
CA PRO A 73 -1.20 2.91 1.88
C PRO A 73 -2.00 3.49 0.71
N ILE A 74 -1.56 3.20 -0.51
CA ILE A 74 -2.25 3.57 -1.75
C ILE A 74 -2.41 2.33 -2.63
N VAL A 75 -3.64 1.97 -2.96
CA VAL A 75 -3.96 0.90 -3.93
C VAL A 75 -3.99 1.53 -5.33
N LEU A 76 -3.13 1.07 -6.24
CA LEU A 76 -3.08 1.58 -7.61
C LEU A 76 -4.27 1.10 -8.44
N LEU A 77 -4.87 2.00 -9.22
CA LEU A 77 -6.02 1.74 -10.09
C LEU A 77 -5.68 1.99 -11.57
N GLY A 78 -6.65 1.78 -12.47
CA GLY A 78 -6.40 1.72 -13.93
C GLY A 78 -5.71 2.94 -14.58
N GLU A 79 -5.66 4.09 -13.92
CA GLU A 79 -4.95 5.29 -14.42
C GLU A 79 -3.63 5.56 -13.66
N HIS A 80 -3.11 4.58 -12.92
CA HIS A 80 -1.80 4.71 -12.26
C HIS A 80 -0.68 4.92 -13.30
N PRO A 81 0.40 5.67 -12.96
CA PRO A 81 1.57 5.74 -13.82
C PRO A 81 2.20 4.36 -14.03
N VAL A 82 2.74 4.10 -15.23
CA VAL A 82 3.34 2.79 -15.56
C VAL A 82 4.51 2.41 -14.65
N SER A 83 5.16 3.40 -14.03
CA SER A 83 6.24 3.20 -13.06
C SER A 83 5.94 3.83 -11.71
N GLY A 84 6.53 3.29 -10.66
CA GLY A 84 6.45 3.82 -9.30
C GLY A 84 7.73 3.57 -8.51
N GLY A 85 8.01 4.44 -7.56
CA GLY A 85 9.22 4.41 -6.71
C GLY A 85 8.91 4.25 -5.22
N TYR A 86 7.73 3.74 -4.86
CA TYR A 86 7.37 3.44 -3.48
C TYR A 86 7.42 1.93 -3.22
N PRO A 87 7.77 1.52 -1.98
CA PRO A 87 7.69 0.14 -1.54
C PRO A 87 6.32 -0.49 -1.85
N ARG A 88 6.32 -1.69 -2.42
CA ARG A 88 5.12 -2.47 -2.79
C ARG A 88 4.89 -3.54 -1.73
N ILE A 89 3.96 -3.27 -0.82
CA ILE A 89 3.73 -4.12 0.35
C ILE A 89 2.68 -5.20 0.11
N ALA A 90 1.78 -5.04 -0.87
CA ALA A 90 0.76 -6.05 -1.20
C ALA A 90 0.26 -5.91 -2.66
N GLN A 91 -0.54 -6.87 -3.12
CA GLN A 91 -1.35 -6.81 -4.35
C GLN A 91 -2.63 -7.64 -4.21
#